data_AF-A0A3D4P756-F1
#
_entry.id   AF-A0A3D4P756-F1
#
_cell.length_a   1.000
_cell.length_b   1.000
_cell.length_c   1.000
_cell.angle_alpha   90.00
_cell.angle_beta   90.00
_cell.angle_gamma   90.00
#
_symmetry.space_group_name_H-M   'P 1'
#
loop_
_entity.id
_entity.type
_entity.pdbx_description
1 polymer ?
#
loop_
_entity_poly.entity_id
_entity_poly.type
_entity_poly.pdbx_seq_one_letter_code
_entity_poly.pdbx_strand_id
1 'polypeptide(L)'
;WRARDRRPQARGDSNIDARLEQLDDPSSEMSRIWNREHDQYVLRQLLALSEPHFEPATWTAFCRVTLDGAKAEVVSEELGISRNAVVVAKCRVLNRLRTESEGLVESASGFFAKS
;
A
#
# COMPACT_ATOMS: atom_id res chain seq x y z
N TRP A 1 39.14 2.70 44.70
CA TRP A 1 39.32 1.74 43.60
C TRP A 1 38.58 2.26 42.38
N ARG A 2 39.27 2.28 41.24
CA ARG A 2 38.95 3.07 40.04
C ARG A 2 37.69 2.58 39.32
N ALA A 3 36.99 3.54 38.74
CA ALA A 3 35.92 3.41 37.76
C ALA A 3 36.26 2.44 36.63
N ARG A 4 35.25 1.68 36.20
CA ARG A 4 35.10 1.22 34.83
C ARG A 4 33.65 0.83 34.57
N ASP A 5 32.82 1.85 34.35
CA ASP A 5 31.62 1.71 33.53
C ASP A 5 32.07 1.34 32.11
N ARG A 6 32.23 0.03 31.88
CA ARG A 6 32.27 -0.52 30.53
C ARG A 6 30.84 -0.61 30.03
N ARG A 7 30.30 0.52 29.55
CA ARG A 7 29.23 0.47 28.55
C ARG A 7 29.86 -0.13 27.29
N PRO A 8 29.38 -1.26 26.76
CA PRO A 8 29.85 -1.76 25.48
C PRO A 8 29.44 -0.73 24.44
N GLN A 9 30.42 -0.01 23.90
CA GLN A 9 30.22 0.87 22.75
C GLN A 9 29.88 -0.02 21.56
N ALA A 10 28.59 -0.10 21.24
CA ALA A 10 28.08 -0.78 20.08
C ALA A 10 28.58 -0.05 18.83
N ARG A 11 29.70 -0.49 18.28
CA ARG A 11 30.28 0.02 17.03
C ARG A 11 29.40 -0.23 15.79
N GLY A 12 28.24 -0.86 15.97
CA GLY A 12 27.20 -1.07 14.96
C GLY A 12 26.01 -0.10 15.06
N ASP A 13 25.86 0.65 16.17
CA ASP A 13 24.73 1.57 16.38
C ASP A 13 24.78 2.72 15.38
N SER A 14 25.93 3.39 15.22
CA SER A 14 26.00 4.63 14.44
C SER A 14 25.60 4.51 12.96
N ASN A 15 25.72 3.32 12.36
CA ASN A 15 25.28 3.08 10.97
C ASN A 15 23.78 2.79 10.90
N ILE A 16 23.25 2.08 11.91
CA ILE A 16 21.82 1.81 12.04
C ILE A 16 21.08 3.10 12.40
N ASP A 17 21.59 3.86 13.37
CA ASP A 17 21.06 5.16 13.80
C ASP A 17 21.00 6.15 12.63
N ALA A 18 22.09 6.30 11.87
CA ALA A 18 22.10 7.18 10.69
C ALA A 18 21.11 6.75 9.59
N ARG A 19 20.81 5.46 9.48
CA ARG A 19 19.79 4.94 8.56
C ARG A 19 18.37 5.15 9.07
N LEU A 20 18.16 5.01 10.38
CA LEU A 20 16.90 5.32 11.04
C LEU A 20 16.57 6.81 10.92
N GLU A 21 17.55 7.69 11.15
CA GLU A 21 17.41 9.14 10.95
C GLU A 21 17.00 9.49 9.51
N GLN A 22 17.57 8.79 8.52
CA GLN A 22 17.15 8.97 7.12
C GLN A 22 15.72 8.47 6.87
N LEU A 23 15.26 7.40 7.52
CA LEU A 23 13.87 6.96 7.37
C LEU A 23 12.87 7.92 8.03
N ASP A 24 13.25 8.49 9.18
CA ASP A 24 12.43 9.45 9.93
C ASP A 24 12.24 10.78 9.17
N ASP A 25 13.23 11.22 8.38
CA ASP A 25 13.09 12.39 7.52
C ASP A 25 12.22 12.08 6.28
N PRO A 26 10.98 12.61 6.17
CA PRO A 26 10.09 12.34 5.04
C PRO A 26 10.61 12.85 3.70
N SER A 27 11.55 13.80 3.75
CA SER A 27 12.15 14.40 2.55
C SER A 27 13.34 13.61 2.03
N SER A 28 13.87 12.66 2.80
CA SER A 28 15.04 11.86 2.42
C SER A 28 14.75 10.92 1.25
N GLU A 29 15.80 10.51 0.54
CA GLU A 29 15.69 9.52 -0.53
C GLU A 29 15.24 8.16 0.00
N MET A 30 15.77 7.72 1.15
CA MET A 30 15.41 6.44 1.76
C MET A 30 13.93 6.40 2.18
N SER A 31 13.41 7.47 2.79
CA SER A 31 12.00 7.55 3.18
C SER A 31 11.08 7.49 1.96
N ARG A 32 11.43 8.17 0.85
CA ARG A 32 10.65 8.11 -0.40
C ARG A 32 10.64 6.72 -1.04
N ILE A 33 11.77 6.01 -1.04
CA ILE A 33 11.85 4.65 -1.56
C ILE A 33 11.01 3.72 -0.69
N TRP A 34 11.19 3.79 0.63
CA TRP A 34 10.42 3.03 1.59
C TRP A 34 8.91 3.25 1.42
N ASN A 35 8.46 4.51 1.34
CA ASN A 35 7.05 4.85 1.16
C ASN A 35 6.49 4.26 -0.14
N ARG A 36 7.24 4.33 -1.25
CA ARG A 36 6.81 3.73 -2.52
C ARG A 36 6.68 2.20 -2.42
N GLU A 37 7.66 1.53 -1.82
CA GLU A 37 7.63 0.08 -1.65
C GLU A 37 6.51 -0.35 -0.71
N HIS A 38 6.30 0.40 0.37
CA HIS A 38 5.22 0.21 1.31
C HIS A 38 3.85 0.38 0.63
N ASP A 39 3.63 1.49 -0.10
CA ASP A 39 2.38 1.75 -0.83
C ASP A 39 2.08 0.63 -1.83
N GLN A 40 3.09 0.17 -2.57
CA GLN A 40 2.93 -0.95 -3.51
C GLN A 40 2.58 -2.25 -2.79
N TYR A 41 3.23 -2.54 -1.66
CA TYR A 41 2.95 -3.72 -0.87
C TYR A 41 1.53 -3.70 -0.31
N VAL A 42 1.12 -2.60 0.32
CA VAL A 42 -0.22 -2.41 0.89
C VAL A 42 -1.28 -2.53 -0.20
N LEU A 43 -1.10 -1.87 -1.34
CA LEU A 43 -2.04 -1.96 -2.47
C LEU A 43 -2.21 -3.39 -2.97
N ARG A 44 -1.11 -4.14 -3.11
CA ARG A 44 -1.18 -5.56 -3.53
C ARG A 44 -1.96 -6.41 -2.54
N GLN A 45 -1.76 -6.20 -1.24
CA GLN A 45 -2.51 -6.93 -0.23
C GLN A 45 -4.00 -6.57 -0.23
N LEU A 46 -4.33 -5.28 -0.33
CA LEU A 46 -5.73 -4.84 -0.43
C LEU A 46 -6.43 -5.42 -1.66
N LEU A 47 -5.74 -5.49 -2.81
CA LEU A 47 -6.26 -6.12 -4.01
C LEU A 47 -6.49 -7.61 -3.81
N ALA A 48 -5.52 -8.34 -3.24
CA ALA A 48 -5.65 -9.78 -2.97
C ALA A 48 -6.78 -10.11 -1.98
N LEU A 49 -6.98 -9.27 -0.96
CA LEU A 49 -8.09 -9.41 -0.02
C LEU A 49 -9.44 -9.06 -0.65
N SER A 50 -9.45 -8.14 -1.61
CA SER A 50 -10.68 -7.68 -2.27
C SER A 50 -11.15 -8.63 -3.35
N GLU A 51 -10.25 -9.25 -4.11
CA GLU A 51 -10.55 -10.11 -5.27
C GLU A 51 -11.66 -11.15 -5.01
N PRO A 52 -11.64 -11.95 -3.93
CA PRO A 52 -12.64 -12.99 -3.69
C PRO A 52 -14.08 -12.48 -3.48
N HIS A 53 -14.25 -11.17 -3.27
CA HIS A 53 -15.56 -10.55 -3.02
C HIS A 53 -16.29 -10.13 -4.31
N PHE A 54 -15.70 -10.38 -5.48
CA PHE A 54 -16.26 -9.98 -6.76
C PHE A 54 -16.41 -11.15 -7.71
N GLU A 55 -17.46 -11.10 -8.53
CA GLU A 55 -17.60 -12.01 -9.66
C GLU A 55 -16.40 -11.88 -10.61
N PRO A 56 -15.91 -12.99 -11.22
CA PRO A 56 -14.72 -12.96 -12.07
C PRO A 56 -14.77 -11.92 -13.20
N ALA A 57 -15.94 -11.73 -13.82
CA ALA A 57 -16.14 -10.73 -14.86
C ALA A 57 -16.01 -9.28 -14.33
N THR A 58 -16.48 -9.03 -13.10
CA THR A 58 -16.37 -7.70 -12.45
C THR A 58 -14.92 -7.40 -12.11
N TRP A 59 -14.21 -8.38 -11.52
CA TRP A 59 -12.80 -8.26 -11.21
C TRP A 59 -11.95 -8.04 -12.46
N THR A 60 -12.18 -8.85 -13.51
CA THR A 60 -11.49 -8.73 -14.79
C THR A 60 -11.73 -7.36 -15.44
N ALA A 61 -12.97 -6.88 -15.43
CA ALA A 61 -13.30 -5.56 -15.97
C ALA A 61 -12.55 -4.44 -15.24
N PHE A 62 -12.45 -4.51 -13.90
CA PHE A 62 -11.68 -3.56 -13.11
C PHE A 62 -10.19 -3.60 -13.45
N CYS A 63 -9.57 -4.79 -13.48
CA CYS A 63 -8.15 -4.96 -13.77
C CYS A 63 -7.78 -4.42 -15.15
N ARG A 64 -8.56 -4.78 -16.18
CA ARG A 64 -8.32 -4.30 -17.56
C ARG A 64 -8.37 -2.78 -17.67
N VAL A 65 -9.37 -2.14 -17.04
CA VAL A 65 -9.52 -0.68 -17.13
C VAL A 65 -8.53 0.07 -16.24
N THR A 66 -8.26 -0.43 -15.04
CA THR A 66 -7.52 0.32 -14.02
C THR A 66 -6.04 0.00 -13.99
N LEU A 67 -5.67 -1.27 -14.19
CA LEU A 67 -4.29 -1.73 -14.16
C LEU A 67 -3.68 -1.73 -15.58
N ASP A 68 -4.42 -2.20 -16.58
CA ASP A 68 -3.90 -2.29 -17.96
C ASP A 68 -4.18 -1.01 -18.78
N GLY A 69 -5.03 -0.10 -18.29
CA GLY A 69 -5.40 1.13 -18.99
C GLY A 69 -6.29 0.92 -20.23
N ALA A 70 -6.96 -0.23 -20.35
CA ALA A 70 -7.85 -0.52 -21.45
C ALA A 70 -9.10 0.38 -21.45
N LYS A 71 -9.64 0.66 -22.64
CA LYS A 71 -10.88 1.43 -22.80
C LYS A 71 -12.08 0.60 -22.37
N ALA A 72 -13.05 1.23 -21.72
CA ALA A 72 -14.24 0.55 -21.21
C ALA A 72 -15.07 -0.12 -22.31
N GLU A 73 -15.09 0.46 -23.53
CA GLU A 73 -15.75 -0.10 -24.70
C GLU A 73 -15.14 -1.45 -25.10
N VAL A 74 -13.81 -1.50 -25.23
CA VAL A 74 -13.07 -2.73 -25.58
C VAL A 74 -13.32 -3.82 -24.54
N VAL A 75 -13.23 -3.47 -23.25
CA VAL A 75 -13.47 -4.42 -22.16
C VAL A 75 -14.92 -4.91 -22.14
N SER A 76 -15.88 -4.04 -22.46
CA SER A 76 -17.30 -4.41 -22.52
C SER A 76 -17.59 -5.39 -23.64
N GLU A 77 -16.97 -5.21 -24.81
CA GLU A 77 -17.06 -6.13 -25.94
C GLU A 77 -16.38 -7.47 -25.63
N GLU A 78 -15.16 -7.45 -25.07
CA GLU A 78 -14.39 -8.65 -24.69
C GLU A 78 -15.13 -9.52 -23.67
N LEU A 79 -15.79 -8.90 -22.69
CA LEU A 79 -16.46 -9.61 -21.60
C LEU A 79 -17.95 -9.86 -21.85
N GLY A 80 -18.52 -9.36 -22.96
CA GLY A 80 -19.94 -9.51 -23.28
C GLY A 80 -20.87 -8.80 -22.28
N ILE A 81 -20.40 -7.73 -21.63
CA ILE A 81 -21.18 -6.94 -20.66
C ILE A 81 -21.39 -5.52 -21.18
N SER A 82 -22.27 -4.74 -20.54
CA SER A 82 -22.46 -3.34 -20.94
C SER A 82 -21.28 -2.46 -20.51
N ARG A 83 -21.01 -1.38 -21.26
CA ARG A 83 -20.04 -0.34 -20.85
C ARG A 83 -20.34 0.20 -19.44
N ASN A 84 -21.62 0.34 -19.10
CA ASN A 84 -22.03 0.76 -17.76
C ASN A 84 -21.62 -0.25 -16.69
N ALA A 85 -21.73 -1.56 -16.96
CA ALA A 85 -21.29 -2.60 -16.05
C ALA A 85 -19.77 -2.54 -15.78
N VAL A 86 -18.95 -2.20 -16.80
CA VAL A 86 -17.50 -1.97 -16.64
C VAL A 86 -17.22 -0.79 -15.71
N VAL A 87 -17.93 0.33 -15.89
CA VAL A 87 -17.78 1.52 -15.01
C VAL A 87 -18.21 1.19 -13.58
N VAL A 88 -19.34 0.50 -13.42
CA VAL A 88 -19.85 0.08 -12.11
C VAL A 88 -18.87 -0.88 -11.43
N ALA A 89 -18.26 -1.81 -12.17
CA ALA A 89 -17.23 -2.69 -11.65
C ALA A 89 -16.06 -1.90 -11.06
N LYS A 90 -15.55 -0.90 -11.80
CA LYS A 90 -14.48 -0.01 -11.33
C LYS A 90 -14.86 0.71 -10.03
N CYS A 91 -16.03 1.34 -9.99
CA CYS A 91 -16.49 2.06 -8.80
C CYS A 91 -16.65 1.13 -7.59
N ARG A 92 -17.20 -0.08 -7.78
CA ARG A 92 -17.39 -1.05 -6.70
C ARG A 92 -16.08 -1.53 -6.10
N VAL A 93 -15.10 -1.87 -6.95
CA VAL A 93 -13.78 -2.32 -6.47
C VAL A 93 -13.06 -1.18 -5.74
N LEU A 94 -13.04 0.04 -6.28
CA LEU A 94 -12.42 1.18 -5.61
C LEU A 94 -13.06 1.52 -4.26
N ASN A 95 -14.40 1.47 -4.16
CA ASN A 95 -15.08 1.68 -2.89
C ASN A 95 -14.73 0.61 -1.86
N ARG A 96 -14.61 -0.66 -2.28
CA ARG A 96 -14.20 -1.75 -1.39
C ARG A 96 -12.78 -1.56 -0.90
N LEU A 97 -11.83 -1.26 -1.80
CA LEU A 97 -10.44 -0.99 -1.43
C LEU A 97 -10.34 0.14 -0.41
N ARG A 98 -11.12 1.22 -0.59
CA ARG A 98 -11.19 2.30 0.40
C ARG A 98 -11.70 1.81 1.75
N THR A 99 -12.75 1.01 1.78
CA THR A 99 -13.32 0.45 3.02
C THR A 99 -12.32 -0.46 3.74
N GLU A 100 -11.63 -1.34 3.01
CA GLU A 100 -10.58 -2.21 3.57
C GLU A 100 -9.38 -1.41 4.09
N SER A 101 -9.08 -0.26 3.48
CA SER A 101 -7.98 0.61 3.93
C SER A 101 -8.30 1.46 5.17
N GLU A 102 -9.58 1.66 5.54
CA GLU A 102 -9.96 2.51 6.66
C GLU A 102 -9.32 2.04 7.99
N GLY A 103 -9.23 0.73 8.22
CA GLY A 103 -8.56 0.16 9.40
C GLY A 103 -7.03 0.29 9.39
N LEU A 104 -6.41 0.49 8.22
CA LEU A 104 -4.95 0.69 8.10
C LEU A 104 -4.55 2.12 8.45
N VAL A 105 -5.37 3.11 8.04
CA VAL A 105 -5.11 4.53 8.31
C VAL A 105 -5.35 4.87 9.80
N GLU A 106 -6.34 4.24 10.43
CA GLU A 106 -6.61 4.44 11.86
C GLU A 106 -5.51 3.84 12.76
N SER A 107 -4.94 2.69 12.35
CA SER A 107 -3.81 2.04 13.05
C SER A 107 -2.53 2.88 13.04
N ALA A 108 -2.30 3.69 12.00
CA ALA A 108 -1.17 4.62 11.95
C ALA A 108 -1.30 5.73 13.01
N SER A 109 -2.52 6.18 13.29
CA SER A 109 -2.81 7.23 14.29
C SER A 109 -2.43 6.78 15.71
N GLY A 110 -2.67 5.50 16.04
CA GLY A 110 -2.28 4.92 17.33
C GLY A 110 -0.79 4.62 17.47
N PHE A 111 -0.08 4.44 16.35
CA PHE A 111 1.36 4.18 16.33
C PHE A 111 2.15 5.47 16.63
N PHE A 112 1.75 6.60 16.05
CA PHE A 112 2.40 7.91 16.28
C PHE A 112 1.98 8.60 17.60
N ALA A 113 0.85 8.22 18.21
CA ALA A 113 0.38 8.80 19.47
C ALA A 113 1.10 8.27 20.73
N LYS A 114 2.02 7.30 20.58
CA LYS A 114 2.77 6.68 21.68
C LYS A 114 4.25 7.04 21.73
N SER A 115 4.71 7.98 20.92
CA SER A 115 6.09 8.48 20.97
C SER A 115 6.23 9.79 21.72
#